data_AF-A0A0B1PDY6-F1
#
_entry.id   AF-A0A0B1PDY6-F1
#
_cell.length_a   1.000
_cell.length_b   1.000
_cell.length_c   1.000
_cell.angle_alpha   90.00
_cell.angle_beta   90.00
_cell.angle_gamma   90.00
#
_symmetry.space_group_name_H-M   'P 1'
#
loop_
_entity.id
_entity.type
_entity.pdbx_description
1 polymer ?
#
loop_
_entity_poly.entity_id
_entity_poly.type
_entity_poly.pdbx_seq_one_letter_code
_entity_poly.pdbx_strand_id
1 'polypeptide(L)'
;MWLKKAQEIMSNVATNYGLSRLRFGVTISIFGLGLSIYASSQFITREIISCSIFYIIVFLHGITMFGSSYVEEEQSFWYWATSAWLGCLLIKYSREKKMSKYLMFLGLVLVRTAMRWNQTGNKFAGQPDIAKSFLLKHYRMLWLLVMISYLWNLFSLQSQRHNYLQSTVFDIITILISSAALSLKIALIDEDSPEIISDSLRSIANLSLGLSTVFRVRLIFFIMSVLLYFTIRLRLKHKITSYQTAYIIHKILICILYTQSRVENIPLLLTFELLFMLLDKLNLSVIEVTITNILLQHTSFFALGGSNAISSIDLSNAYNGVDNFNVIVVGVLTFISNWAGPILWTSASNLMLLRIPRIRKRNIFLSHVALLTVFLTCSLSFTMVACILLRTHLFVWTVFSPKFLYSLAWSLGQHLCVNLVFGGLLYWVGTYN
;
A
#
# COMPACT_ATOMS: atom_id res chain seq x y z
N MET A 1 -20.37 6.31 48.95
CA MET A 1 -20.35 7.65 48.30
C MET A 1 -19.23 7.77 47.27
N TRP A 2 -18.01 7.33 47.57
CA TRP A 2 -16.87 7.34 46.65
C TRP A 2 -17.09 6.51 45.37
N LEU A 3 -17.62 5.29 45.46
CA LEU A 3 -17.91 4.44 44.29
C LEU A 3 -18.89 5.09 43.29
N LYS A 4 -19.91 5.80 43.78
CA LYS A 4 -20.85 6.54 42.92
C LYS A 4 -20.17 7.71 42.21
N LYS A 5 -19.32 8.48 42.92
CA LYS A 5 -18.51 9.54 42.30
C LYS A 5 -17.51 8.99 41.29
N ALA A 6 -16.84 7.87 41.60
CA ALA A 6 -15.92 7.21 40.68
C ALA A 6 -16.65 6.69 39.43
N GLN A 7 -17.84 6.09 39.59
CA GLN A 7 -18.69 5.65 38.48
C GLN A 7 -19.16 6.83 37.63
N GLU A 8 -19.56 7.94 38.24
CA GLU A 8 -20.01 9.16 37.55
C GLU A 8 -18.86 9.82 36.77
N ILE A 9 -17.65 9.88 37.36
CA ILE A 9 -16.45 10.35 36.66
C ILE A 9 -16.12 9.43 35.49
N MET A 10 -16.10 8.11 35.68
CA MET A 10 -15.82 7.15 34.60
C MET A 10 -16.88 7.19 33.49
N SER A 11 -18.16 7.35 33.83
CA SER A 11 -19.23 7.48 32.83
C SER A 11 -19.16 8.81 32.07
N ASN A 12 -18.77 9.90 32.74
CA ASN A 12 -18.62 11.21 32.10
C ASN A 12 -17.40 11.25 31.17
N VAL A 13 -16.28 10.64 31.57
CA VAL A 13 -15.10 10.50 30.70
C VAL A 13 -15.42 9.60 29.49
N ALA A 14 -16.21 8.54 29.68
CA ALA A 14 -16.63 7.67 28.58
C ALA A 14 -17.62 8.33 27.60
N THR A 15 -18.27 9.45 27.96
CA THR A 15 -19.33 10.10 27.16
C THR A 15 -18.97 11.50 26.66
N ASN A 16 -17.77 12.00 26.93
CA ASN A 16 -17.32 13.34 26.51
C ASN A 16 -16.98 13.41 25.00
N TYR A 17 -17.99 13.20 24.15
CA TYR A 17 -17.88 13.31 22.70
C TYR A 17 -18.16 14.74 22.25
N GLY A 18 -17.29 15.28 21.38
CA GLY A 18 -17.58 16.47 20.59
C GLY A 18 -18.64 16.20 19.50
N LEU A 19 -19.87 15.88 19.89
CA LEU A 19 -20.96 15.48 18.98
C LEU A 19 -21.26 16.55 17.92
N SER A 20 -21.11 17.83 18.25
CA SER A 20 -21.26 18.94 17.30
C SER A 20 -20.23 18.85 16.16
N ARG A 21 -18.95 18.65 16.50
CA ARG A 21 -17.85 18.48 15.54
C ARG A 21 -18.03 17.22 14.69
N LEU A 22 -18.47 16.13 15.31
CA LEU A 22 -18.67 14.86 14.62
C LEU A 22 -19.85 14.95 13.63
N ARG A 23 -20.99 15.54 14.03
CA ARG A 23 -22.12 15.82 13.12
C ARG A 23 -21.71 16.73 11.96
N PHE A 24 -20.94 17.78 12.23
CA PHE A 24 -20.41 18.66 11.19
C PHE A 24 -19.52 17.89 10.20
N GLY A 25 -18.61 17.04 10.71
CA GLY A 25 -17.80 16.14 9.87
C GLY A 25 -18.65 15.21 9.01
N VAL A 26 -19.71 14.61 9.57
CA VAL A 26 -20.66 13.78 8.81
C VAL A 26 -21.31 14.58 7.69
N THR A 27 -21.82 15.79 7.96
CA THR A 27 -22.45 16.61 6.92
C THR A 27 -21.50 16.95 5.77
N ILE A 28 -20.24 17.29 6.07
CA ILE A 28 -19.22 17.55 5.05
C ILE A 28 -18.89 16.28 4.26
N SER A 29 -18.77 15.13 4.94
CA SER A 29 -18.46 13.87 4.28
C SER A 29 -19.58 13.41 3.32
N ILE A 30 -20.84 13.59 3.72
CA ILE A 30 -22.02 13.27 2.88
C ILE A 30 -22.11 14.24 1.70
N PHE A 31 -21.83 15.52 1.92
CA PHE A 31 -21.77 16.49 0.84
C PHE A 31 -20.66 16.17 -0.17
N GLY A 32 -19.46 15.81 0.31
CA GLY A 32 -18.35 15.34 -0.52
C GLY A 32 -18.67 14.03 -1.26
N LEU A 33 -19.43 13.13 -0.63
CA LEU A 33 -19.95 11.92 -1.27
C LEU A 33 -20.90 12.27 -2.42
N GLY A 34 -21.83 13.22 -2.23
CA GLY A 34 -22.70 13.70 -3.30
C GLY A 34 -21.93 14.27 -4.49
N LEU A 35 -20.94 15.12 -4.23
CA LEU A 35 -20.07 15.70 -5.27
C LEU A 35 -19.24 14.64 -6.00
N SER A 36 -18.68 13.67 -5.28
CA SER A 36 -17.87 12.61 -5.89
C SER A 36 -18.72 11.64 -6.72
N ILE A 37 -19.95 11.33 -6.29
CA ILE A 37 -20.92 10.55 -7.09
C ILE A 37 -21.33 11.32 -8.34
N TYR A 38 -21.58 12.62 -8.23
CA TYR A 38 -21.88 13.47 -9.38
C TYR A 38 -20.71 13.48 -10.36
N ALA A 39 -19.48 13.64 -9.88
CA ALA A 39 -18.28 13.58 -10.72
C ALA A 39 -18.09 12.19 -11.35
N SER A 40 -18.36 11.10 -10.62
CA SER A 40 -18.25 9.75 -11.17
C SER A 40 -19.36 9.43 -12.17
N SER A 41 -20.55 10.03 -12.03
CA SER A 41 -21.74 9.74 -12.83
C SER A 41 -21.54 9.92 -14.34
N GLN A 42 -20.73 10.91 -14.72
CA GLN A 42 -20.37 11.18 -16.12
C GLN A 42 -19.63 10.00 -16.79
N PHE A 43 -19.09 9.08 -15.99
CA PHE A 43 -18.28 7.94 -16.44
C PHE A 43 -18.97 6.58 -16.29
N ILE A 44 -20.15 6.52 -15.66
CA ILE A 44 -20.91 5.30 -15.34
C ILE A 44 -21.55 4.65 -16.58
N THR A 45 -21.88 5.45 -17.60
CA THR A 45 -22.74 5.03 -18.72
C THR A 45 -22.13 3.98 -19.66
N ARG A 46 -20.83 3.66 -19.55
CA ARG A 46 -20.14 2.77 -20.49
C ARG A 46 -19.89 1.35 -19.97
N GLU A 47 -19.91 1.11 -18.66
CA GLU A 47 -19.50 -0.18 -18.05
C GLU A 47 -20.37 -0.55 -16.84
N ILE A 48 -21.66 -0.85 -17.08
CA ILE A 48 -22.68 -1.04 -16.03
C ILE A 48 -22.31 -2.15 -15.04
N ILE A 49 -21.81 -3.30 -15.51
CA ILE A 49 -21.50 -4.47 -14.66
C ILE A 49 -20.33 -4.16 -13.70
N SER A 50 -19.23 -3.61 -14.20
CA SER A 50 -18.08 -3.28 -13.34
C SER A 50 -18.46 -2.16 -12.36
N CYS A 51 -19.30 -1.22 -12.78
CA CYS A 51 -19.79 -0.16 -11.93
C CYS A 51 -20.71 -0.67 -10.80
N SER A 52 -21.61 -1.62 -11.10
CA SER A 52 -22.48 -2.21 -10.08
C SER A 52 -21.67 -2.99 -9.05
N ILE A 53 -20.66 -3.75 -9.48
CA ILE A 53 -19.73 -4.45 -8.57
C ILE A 53 -19.01 -3.46 -7.66
N PHE A 54 -18.51 -2.34 -8.20
CA PHE A 54 -17.88 -1.29 -7.40
C PHE A 54 -18.80 -0.76 -6.30
N TYR A 55 -20.03 -0.35 -6.64
CA TYR A 55 -20.97 0.17 -5.64
C TYR A 55 -21.41 -0.87 -4.62
N ILE A 56 -21.55 -2.15 -5.01
CA ILE A 56 -21.82 -3.25 -4.09
C ILE A 56 -20.69 -3.40 -3.07
N ILE A 57 -19.42 -3.39 -3.51
CA ILE A 57 -18.27 -3.47 -2.60
C ILE A 57 -18.24 -2.28 -1.64
N VAL A 58 -18.42 -1.07 -2.16
CA VAL A 58 -18.45 0.17 -1.36
C VAL A 58 -19.54 0.11 -0.29
N PHE A 59 -20.75 -0.30 -0.66
CA PHE A 59 -21.90 -0.36 0.24
C PHE A 59 -21.76 -1.46 1.29
N LEU A 60 -21.34 -2.67 0.89
CA LEU A 60 -21.08 -3.78 1.82
C LEU A 60 -19.99 -3.40 2.83
N HIS A 61 -18.91 -2.76 2.39
CA HIS A 61 -17.89 -2.21 3.28
C HIS A 61 -18.45 -1.16 4.26
N GLY A 62 -19.39 -0.33 3.80
CA GLY A 62 -20.09 0.60 4.67
C GLY A 62 -20.89 -0.09 5.78
N ILE A 63 -21.61 -1.16 5.44
CA ILE A 63 -22.42 -1.93 6.39
C ILE A 63 -21.54 -2.61 7.46
N THR A 64 -20.36 -3.11 7.10
CA THR A 64 -19.48 -3.78 8.07
C THR A 64 -19.01 -2.83 9.18
N MET A 65 -19.01 -1.52 8.95
CA MET A 65 -18.64 -0.52 9.98
C MET A 65 -19.61 -0.45 11.16
N PHE A 66 -20.82 -1.00 11.05
CA PHE A 66 -21.79 -1.03 12.16
C PHE A 66 -21.61 -2.22 13.11
N GLY A 67 -20.73 -3.16 12.81
CA GLY A 67 -20.41 -4.27 13.70
C GLY A 67 -19.01 -4.12 14.28
N SER A 68 -18.89 -4.01 15.60
CA SER A 68 -17.58 -3.94 16.28
C SER A 68 -16.67 -5.12 15.93
N SER A 69 -17.22 -6.34 15.89
CA SER A 69 -16.51 -7.56 15.48
C SER A 69 -16.04 -7.52 14.01
N TYR A 70 -16.81 -6.89 13.13
CA TYR A 70 -16.43 -6.72 11.73
C TYR A 70 -15.36 -5.64 11.55
N VAL A 71 -15.36 -4.61 12.39
CA VAL A 71 -14.28 -3.60 12.41
C VAL A 71 -12.98 -4.19 12.95
N GLU A 72 -13.04 -5.05 13.97
CA GLU A 72 -11.87 -5.80 14.46
C GLU A 72 -11.31 -6.76 13.41
N GLU A 73 -12.18 -7.42 12.66
CA GLU A 73 -11.83 -8.45 11.67
C GLU A 73 -11.96 -7.95 10.21
N GLU A 74 -11.71 -6.66 9.98
CA GLU A 74 -11.92 -6.01 8.69
C GLU A 74 -11.12 -6.66 7.55
N GLN A 75 -9.93 -7.19 7.86
CA GLN A 75 -9.12 -7.96 6.90
C GLN A 75 -9.91 -9.09 6.23
N SER A 76 -10.85 -9.72 6.96
CA SER A 76 -11.68 -10.80 6.41
C SER A 76 -12.54 -10.33 5.25
N PHE A 77 -13.11 -9.12 5.33
CA PHE A 77 -13.88 -8.52 4.25
C PHE A 77 -12.99 -8.28 3.03
N TRP A 78 -11.83 -7.66 3.22
CA TRP A 78 -10.90 -7.36 2.12
C TRP A 78 -10.36 -8.63 1.47
N TYR A 79 -9.94 -9.62 2.25
CA TYR A 79 -9.48 -10.91 1.74
C TYR A 79 -10.57 -11.63 0.92
N TRP A 80 -11.80 -11.66 1.41
CA TRP A 80 -12.89 -12.24 0.65
C TRP A 80 -13.18 -11.46 -0.64
N ALA A 81 -13.37 -10.14 -0.55
CA ALA A 81 -13.71 -9.28 -1.68
C ALA A 81 -12.65 -9.33 -2.80
N THR A 82 -11.36 -9.37 -2.44
CA THR A 82 -10.26 -9.49 -3.40
C THR A 82 -10.21 -10.83 -4.10
N SER A 83 -10.42 -11.93 -3.37
CA SER A 83 -10.49 -13.25 -3.98
C SER A 83 -11.69 -13.38 -4.92
N ALA A 84 -12.85 -12.85 -4.53
CA ALA A 84 -14.06 -12.81 -5.36
C ALA A 84 -13.84 -11.98 -6.63
N TRP A 85 -13.29 -10.77 -6.49
CA TRP A 85 -13.02 -9.88 -7.60
C TRP A 85 -12.01 -10.45 -8.60
N LEU A 86 -10.90 -11.02 -8.12
CA LEU A 86 -9.95 -11.71 -8.97
C LEU A 86 -10.62 -12.88 -9.68
N GLY A 87 -11.44 -13.67 -8.98
CA GLY A 87 -12.28 -14.71 -9.58
C GLY A 87 -13.18 -14.20 -10.70
N CYS A 88 -13.83 -13.04 -10.53
CA CYS A 88 -14.61 -12.38 -11.57
C CYS A 88 -13.75 -12.00 -12.79
N LEU A 89 -12.55 -11.43 -12.56
CA LEU A 89 -11.60 -11.13 -13.64
C LEU A 89 -11.16 -12.41 -14.36
N LEU A 90 -10.93 -13.52 -13.63
CA LEU A 90 -10.62 -14.80 -14.24
C LEU A 90 -11.71 -15.26 -15.21
N ILE A 91 -12.96 -15.21 -14.77
CA ILE A 91 -14.10 -15.66 -15.59
C ILE A 91 -14.23 -14.77 -16.83
N LYS A 92 -14.14 -13.45 -16.66
CA LYS A 92 -14.25 -12.50 -17.77
C LYS A 92 -13.14 -12.72 -18.80
N TYR A 93 -11.88 -12.71 -18.37
CA TYR A 93 -10.73 -12.73 -19.28
C TYR A 93 -10.35 -14.13 -19.77
N SER A 94 -10.77 -15.20 -19.09
CA SER A 94 -10.69 -16.56 -19.64
C SER A 94 -11.58 -16.72 -20.87
N ARG A 95 -12.74 -16.05 -20.92
CA ARG A 95 -13.66 -16.14 -22.06
C ARG A 95 -13.09 -15.41 -23.28
N GLU A 96 -12.34 -14.33 -23.05
CA GLU A 96 -11.72 -13.52 -24.09
C GLU A 96 -10.42 -14.11 -24.66
N LYS A 97 -9.97 -15.29 -24.19
CA LYS A 97 -8.71 -15.97 -24.58
C LYS A 97 -7.44 -15.11 -24.50
N LYS A 98 -7.47 -13.99 -23.76
CA LYS A 98 -6.33 -13.05 -23.64
C LYS A 98 -5.17 -13.60 -22.83
N MET A 99 -5.45 -14.47 -21.85
CA MET A 99 -4.46 -15.07 -20.96
C MET A 99 -4.77 -16.54 -20.71
N SER A 100 -3.71 -17.34 -20.45
CA SER A 100 -3.89 -18.74 -20.08
C SER A 100 -4.55 -18.84 -18.71
N LYS A 101 -5.47 -19.81 -18.55
CA LYS A 101 -6.16 -20.08 -17.27
C LYS A 101 -5.17 -20.32 -16.13
N TYR A 102 -4.01 -20.90 -16.44
CA TYR A 102 -2.94 -21.20 -15.49
C TYR A 102 -2.28 -19.95 -14.88
N LEU A 103 -1.93 -18.95 -15.70
CA LEU A 103 -1.33 -17.69 -15.20
C LEU A 103 -2.29 -16.92 -14.29
N MET A 104 -3.57 -17.09 -14.57
CA MET A 104 -4.64 -16.44 -13.88
C MET A 104 -4.95 -17.15 -12.54
N PHE A 105 -4.94 -18.50 -12.54
CA PHE A 105 -4.94 -19.30 -11.32
C PHE A 105 -3.73 -19.01 -10.43
N LEU A 106 -2.54 -18.85 -11.01
CA LEU A 106 -1.34 -18.42 -10.29
C LEU A 106 -1.58 -17.10 -9.54
N GLY A 107 -2.29 -16.14 -10.14
CA GLY A 107 -2.69 -14.90 -9.47
C GLY A 107 -3.50 -15.15 -8.19
N LEU A 108 -4.49 -16.06 -8.21
CA LEU A 108 -5.25 -16.42 -7.01
C LEU A 108 -4.36 -17.08 -5.95
N VAL A 109 -3.46 -17.97 -6.36
CA VAL A 109 -2.51 -18.61 -5.43
C VAL A 109 -1.65 -17.56 -4.75
N LEU A 110 -1.10 -16.60 -5.51
CA LEU A 110 -0.29 -15.50 -4.97
C LEU A 110 -1.06 -14.66 -3.95
N VAL A 111 -2.33 -14.33 -4.21
CA VAL A 111 -3.11 -13.56 -3.23
C VAL A 111 -3.45 -14.41 -2.01
N ARG A 112 -3.77 -15.69 -2.18
CA ARG A 112 -4.02 -16.59 -1.04
C ARG A 112 -2.79 -16.77 -0.16
N THR A 113 -1.59 -16.86 -0.75
CA THR A 113 -0.34 -16.87 0.01
C THR A 113 -0.09 -15.54 0.71
N ALA A 114 -0.38 -14.41 0.05
CA ALA A 114 -0.25 -13.09 0.66
C ALA A 114 -1.19 -12.90 1.87
N MET A 115 -2.43 -13.38 1.80
CA MET A 115 -3.41 -13.30 2.89
C MET A 115 -3.01 -14.11 4.14
N ARG A 116 -2.10 -15.08 4.01
CA ARG A 116 -1.59 -15.92 5.11
C ARG A 116 -0.22 -15.49 5.60
N TRP A 117 0.30 -14.38 5.08
CA TRP A 117 1.66 -13.93 5.38
C TRP A 117 1.80 -13.49 6.82
N ASN A 118 0.91 -12.60 7.25
CA ASN A 118 0.72 -12.15 8.62
C ASN A 118 -0.78 -12.23 8.94
N GLN A 119 -1.16 -12.95 9.99
CA GLN A 119 -2.51 -12.90 10.53
C GLN A 119 -2.64 -11.65 11.39
N THR A 120 -3.71 -10.94 11.10
CA THR A 120 -4.13 -9.74 11.80
C THR A 120 -5.54 -9.95 12.33
N GLY A 121 -6.03 -8.97 13.10
CA GLY A 121 -7.28 -9.10 13.85
C GLY A 121 -7.07 -9.62 15.27
N ASN A 122 -8.10 -9.50 16.08
CA ASN A 122 -8.02 -9.86 17.49
C ASN A 122 -8.19 -11.37 17.69
N LYS A 123 -9.05 -12.01 16.89
CA LYS A 123 -9.36 -13.44 17.00
C LYS A 123 -8.23 -14.33 16.50
N PHE A 124 -7.48 -13.85 15.51
CA PHE A 124 -6.47 -14.64 14.80
C PHE A 124 -5.03 -14.17 15.01
N ALA A 125 -4.79 -13.14 15.83
CA ALA A 125 -3.44 -12.63 16.11
C ALA A 125 -2.43 -13.68 16.62
N GLY A 126 -2.90 -14.72 17.32
CA GLY A 126 -2.06 -15.79 17.86
C GLY A 126 -1.89 -17.01 16.95
N GLN A 127 -2.48 -17.01 15.76
CA GLN A 127 -2.41 -18.16 14.86
C GLN A 127 -1.05 -18.26 14.15
N PRO A 128 -0.65 -19.46 13.68
CA PRO A 128 0.58 -19.62 12.95
C PRO A 128 0.53 -18.92 11.58
N ASP A 129 1.52 -18.05 11.34
CA ASP A 129 1.66 -17.24 10.13
C ASP A 129 2.97 -17.53 9.40
N ILE A 130 3.02 -17.28 8.09
CA ILE A 130 4.23 -17.56 7.29
C ILE A 130 5.43 -16.75 7.80
N ALA A 131 5.25 -15.46 8.09
CA ALA A 131 6.32 -14.59 8.55
C ALA A 131 6.89 -15.04 9.90
N LYS A 132 6.07 -15.03 10.94
CA LYS A 132 6.52 -15.29 12.32
C LYS A 132 6.76 -16.77 12.62
N SER A 133 5.88 -17.66 12.16
CA SER A 133 5.94 -19.07 12.57
C SER A 133 6.94 -19.90 11.75
N PHE A 134 7.23 -19.48 10.50
CA PHE A 134 8.09 -20.22 9.57
C PHE A 134 9.35 -19.43 9.18
N LEU A 135 9.24 -18.22 8.61
CA LEU A 135 10.39 -17.47 8.09
C LEU A 135 11.39 -17.05 9.17
N LEU A 136 10.91 -16.57 10.32
CA LEU A 136 11.80 -16.21 11.45
C LEU A 136 12.53 -17.42 12.05
N LYS A 137 11.94 -18.63 11.98
CA LYS A 137 12.61 -19.86 12.41
C LYS A 137 13.63 -20.35 11.38
N HIS A 138 13.39 -20.08 10.10
CA HIS A 138 14.24 -20.49 8.98
C HIS A 138 14.91 -19.27 8.32
N TYR A 139 15.74 -18.55 9.07
CA TYR A 139 16.36 -17.30 8.61
C TYR A 139 17.14 -17.43 7.29
N ARG A 140 17.75 -18.60 6.99
CA ARG A 140 18.43 -18.84 5.69
C ARG A 140 17.47 -18.74 4.51
N MET A 141 16.25 -19.26 4.66
CA MET A 141 15.21 -19.19 3.63
C MET A 141 14.67 -17.77 3.51
N LEU A 142 14.47 -17.07 4.63
CA LEU A 142 14.10 -15.65 4.63
C LEU A 142 15.10 -14.83 3.83
N TRP A 143 16.39 -14.95 4.14
CA TRP A 143 17.45 -14.20 3.45
C TRP A 143 17.58 -14.59 1.98
N LEU A 144 17.42 -15.86 1.62
CA LEU A 144 17.38 -16.27 0.22
C LEU A 144 16.23 -15.59 -0.54
N LEU A 145 15.03 -15.52 0.04
CA LEU A 145 13.89 -14.82 -0.55
C LEU A 145 14.13 -13.30 -0.64
N VAL A 146 14.77 -12.70 0.36
CA VAL A 146 15.17 -11.28 0.34
C VAL A 146 16.17 -11.04 -0.79
N MET A 147 17.21 -11.85 -0.94
CA MET A 147 18.16 -11.73 -2.06
C MET A 147 17.45 -11.83 -3.41
N ILE A 148 16.54 -12.81 -3.57
CA ILE A 148 15.72 -12.95 -4.78
C ILE A 148 14.91 -11.69 -5.06
N SER A 149 14.31 -11.06 -4.04
CA SER A 149 13.52 -9.84 -4.23
C SER A 149 14.35 -8.66 -4.75
N TYR A 150 15.58 -8.47 -4.22
CA TYR A 150 16.49 -7.41 -4.68
C TYR A 150 17.01 -7.71 -6.08
N LEU A 151 17.40 -8.95 -6.37
CA LEU A 151 17.84 -9.38 -7.70
C LEU A 151 16.72 -9.26 -8.73
N TRP A 152 15.49 -9.60 -8.37
CA TRP A 152 14.32 -9.44 -9.22
C TRP A 152 14.07 -7.97 -9.53
N ASN A 153 14.08 -7.09 -8.52
CA ASN A 153 13.91 -5.66 -8.74
C ASN A 153 15.01 -5.11 -9.66
N LEU A 154 16.27 -5.49 -9.42
CA LEU A 154 17.39 -5.15 -10.30
C LEU A 154 17.10 -5.62 -11.73
N PHE A 155 16.89 -6.92 -11.96
CA PHE A 155 16.64 -7.46 -13.30
C PHE A 155 15.45 -6.78 -13.99
N SER A 156 14.38 -6.48 -13.25
CA SER A 156 13.20 -5.79 -13.79
C SER A 156 13.50 -4.34 -14.22
N LEU A 157 14.29 -3.61 -13.42
CA LEU A 157 14.77 -2.27 -13.74
C LEU A 157 15.68 -2.31 -14.98
N GLN A 158 16.45 -3.39 -15.10
CA GLN A 158 17.40 -3.60 -16.18
C GLN A 158 16.77 -4.02 -17.52
N SER A 159 15.70 -4.81 -17.49
CA SER A 159 15.03 -5.36 -18.68
C SER A 159 14.09 -4.36 -19.37
N GLN A 160 13.55 -3.38 -18.65
CA GLN A 160 12.58 -2.40 -19.17
C GLN A 160 13.22 -1.04 -19.51
N ARG A 161 14.55 -1.00 -19.71
CA ARG A 161 15.29 0.21 -20.05
C ARG A 161 14.91 0.73 -21.44
N HIS A 162 14.97 2.05 -21.59
CA HIS A 162 14.86 2.73 -22.88
C HIS A 162 16.24 2.84 -23.56
N ASN A 163 16.28 2.95 -24.90
CA ASN A 163 17.52 3.03 -25.67
C ASN A 163 18.47 4.16 -25.22
N TYR A 164 17.95 5.30 -24.74
CA TYR A 164 18.78 6.40 -24.21
C TYR A 164 19.39 6.15 -22.82
N LEU A 165 18.84 5.20 -22.06
CA LEU A 165 19.36 4.77 -20.75
C LEU A 165 20.20 3.49 -20.87
N GLN A 166 20.40 2.98 -22.09
CA GLN A 166 21.16 1.77 -22.39
C GLN A 166 22.68 1.99 -22.32
N SER A 167 23.12 2.79 -21.35
CA SER A 167 24.54 2.96 -21.05
C SER A 167 24.98 1.89 -20.05
N THR A 168 26.14 1.27 -20.28
CA THR A 168 26.81 0.41 -19.29
C THR A 168 26.96 1.10 -17.93
N VAL A 169 27.06 2.43 -17.92
CA VAL A 169 27.11 3.26 -16.72
C VAL A 169 25.84 3.16 -15.88
N PHE A 170 24.65 3.19 -16.49
CA PHE A 170 23.39 3.05 -15.76
C PHE A 170 23.26 1.66 -15.11
N ASP A 171 23.76 0.63 -15.79
CA ASP A 171 23.77 -0.75 -15.30
C ASP A 171 24.66 -0.87 -14.07
N ILE A 172 25.87 -0.31 -14.14
CA ILE A 172 26.80 -0.27 -13.02
C ILE A 172 26.18 0.50 -11.85
N ILE A 173 25.59 1.67 -12.08
CA ILE A 173 24.95 2.49 -11.05
C ILE A 173 23.80 1.71 -10.38
N THR A 174 22.93 1.06 -11.15
CA THR A 174 21.78 0.32 -10.61
C THR A 174 22.22 -0.93 -9.83
N ILE A 175 23.26 -1.62 -10.28
CA ILE A 175 23.90 -2.73 -9.54
C ILE A 175 24.44 -2.21 -8.21
N LEU A 176 25.27 -1.16 -8.23
CA LEU A 176 25.86 -0.57 -7.03
C LEU A 176 24.80 -0.12 -6.02
N ILE A 177 23.70 0.46 -6.48
CA ILE A 177 22.62 0.91 -5.61
C ILE A 177 21.86 -0.27 -5.01
N SER A 178 21.54 -1.29 -5.80
CA SER A 178 20.83 -2.47 -5.30
C SER A 178 21.68 -3.25 -4.28
N SER A 179 22.99 -3.39 -4.53
CA SER A 179 23.92 -4.06 -3.61
C SER A 179 24.16 -3.22 -2.36
N ALA A 180 24.30 -1.89 -2.49
CA ALA A 180 24.38 -0.98 -1.36
C ALA A 180 23.10 -1.06 -0.50
N ALA A 181 21.91 -1.03 -1.11
CA ALA A 181 20.64 -1.12 -0.41
C ALA A 181 20.49 -2.46 0.34
N LEU A 182 20.92 -3.56 -0.28
CA LEU A 182 20.95 -4.87 0.36
C LEU A 182 21.93 -4.91 1.55
N SER A 183 23.15 -4.41 1.35
CA SER A 183 24.17 -4.34 2.42
C SER A 183 23.70 -3.47 3.60
N LEU A 184 23.01 -2.37 3.30
CA LEU A 184 22.41 -1.50 4.30
C LEU A 184 21.31 -2.24 5.07
N LYS A 185 20.45 -2.98 4.37
CA LYS A 185 19.38 -3.72 5.04
C LYS A 185 19.95 -4.79 5.98
N ILE A 186 21.00 -5.49 5.57
CA ILE A 186 21.72 -6.43 6.45
C ILE A 186 22.29 -5.70 7.67
N ALA A 187 22.96 -4.56 7.49
CA ALA A 187 23.52 -3.79 8.60
C ALA A 187 22.47 -3.30 9.60
N LEU A 188 21.31 -2.81 9.13
CA LEU A 188 20.22 -2.40 10.02
C LEU A 188 19.70 -3.55 10.88
N ILE A 189 19.62 -4.76 10.33
CA ILE A 189 19.11 -5.93 11.05
C ILE A 189 20.15 -6.46 12.05
N ASP A 190 21.44 -6.28 11.78
CA ASP A 190 22.50 -6.67 12.72
C ASP A 190 22.48 -5.78 13.97
N GLU A 191 22.11 -4.51 13.80
CA GLU A 191 21.88 -3.58 14.92
C GLU A 191 20.57 -3.88 15.68
N ASP A 192 19.46 -4.10 14.96
CA ASP A 192 18.13 -4.26 15.58
C ASP A 192 17.88 -5.66 16.16
N SER A 193 18.30 -6.71 15.45
CA SER A 193 17.98 -8.11 15.76
C SER A 193 19.05 -9.08 15.23
N PRO A 194 20.22 -9.16 15.89
CA PRO A 194 21.36 -9.94 15.41
C PRO A 194 21.11 -11.46 15.33
N GLU A 195 20.05 -11.95 15.98
CA GLU A 195 19.63 -13.36 16.00
C GLU A 195 19.18 -13.88 14.62
N ILE A 196 18.76 -13.00 13.72
CA ILE A 196 18.18 -13.35 12.41
C ILE A 196 19.27 -13.43 11.31
N ILE A 197 20.53 -13.14 11.65
CA ILE A 197 21.63 -13.04 10.68
C ILE A 197 22.58 -14.23 10.80
N SER A 198 22.99 -14.78 9.65
CA SER A 198 24.07 -15.77 9.58
C SER A 198 25.44 -15.12 9.62
N ASP A 199 26.45 -15.83 10.12
CA ASP A 199 27.83 -15.32 10.22
C ASP A 199 28.40 -14.81 8.87
N SER A 200 28.00 -15.45 7.75
CA SER A 200 28.35 -15.01 6.40
C SER A 200 27.80 -13.64 6.03
N LEU A 201 26.57 -13.33 6.45
CA LEU A 201 25.92 -12.04 6.19
C LEU A 201 26.46 -10.97 7.15
N ARG A 202 26.84 -11.36 8.37
CA ARG A 202 27.49 -10.46 9.32
C ARG A 202 28.84 -9.94 8.79
N SER A 203 29.60 -10.75 8.04
CA SER A 203 30.83 -10.25 7.39
C SER A 203 30.53 -9.13 6.37
N ILE A 204 29.37 -9.19 5.69
CA ILE A 204 28.91 -8.17 4.76
C ILE A 204 28.46 -6.90 5.51
N ALA A 205 27.83 -7.04 6.68
CA ALA A 205 27.52 -5.89 7.55
C ALA A 205 28.81 -5.18 8.03
N ASN A 206 29.80 -5.98 8.40
CA ASN A 206 31.10 -5.55 8.92
C ASN A 206 32.09 -5.05 7.86
N LEU A 207 31.75 -5.13 6.56
CA LEU A 207 32.43 -4.42 5.47
C LEU A 207 32.15 -2.89 5.53
N SER A 208 31.89 -2.40 6.73
CA SER A 208 31.69 -1.03 7.07
C SER A 208 33.00 -0.26 6.93
N LEU A 209 33.11 0.60 5.92
CA LEU A 209 34.21 1.56 5.74
C LEU A 209 34.30 2.62 6.89
N GLY A 210 33.98 2.26 8.14
CA GLY A 210 33.89 3.16 9.29
C GLY A 210 32.66 4.08 9.32
N LEU A 211 31.78 4.01 8.32
CA LEU A 211 30.61 4.89 8.20
C LEU A 211 29.48 4.45 9.14
N SER A 212 28.89 5.40 9.89
CA SER A 212 27.70 5.15 10.71
C SER A 212 26.51 4.69 9.86
N THR A 213 25.62 3.86 10.44
CA THR A 213 24.42 3.36 9.75
C THR A 213 23.49 4.48 9.32
N VAL A 214 23.34 5.52 10.16
CA VAL A 214 22.57 6.72 9.82
C VAL A 214 23.12 7.41 8.56
N PHE A 215 24.45 7.56 8.44
CA PHE A 215 25.04 8.17 7.26
C PHE A 215 24.78 7.34 5.99
N ARG A 216 24.86 6.00 6.08
CA ARG A 216 24.55 5.11 4.95
C ARG A 216 23.10 5.26 4.49
N VAL A 217 22.16 5.30 5.44
CA VAL A 217 20.73 5.46 5.12
C VAL A 217 20.51 6.78 4.36
N ARG A 218 21.08 7.89 4.87
CA ARG A 218 21.00 9.20 4.21
C ARG A 218 21.61 9.18 2.82
N LEU A 219 22.78 8.54 2.67
CA LEU A 219 23.47 8.43 1.39
C LEU A 219 22.64 7.64 0.37
N ILE A 220 22.05 6.50 0.76
CA ILE A 220 21.22 5.71 -0.16
C ILE A 220 19.95 6.46 -0.56
N PHE A 221 19.25 7.11 0.39
CA PHE A 221 18.08 7.93 0.03
C PHE A 221 18.45 9.13 -0.84
N PHE A 222 19.61 9.75 -0.61
CA PHE A 222 20.11 10.81 -1.46
C PHE A 222 20.37 10.31 -2.88
N ILE A 223 21.10 9.21 -3.06
CA ILE A 223 21.38 8.64 -4.38
C ILE A 223 20.09 8.26 -5.12
N MET A 224 19.14 7.63 -4.41
CA MET A 224 17.84 7.26 -4.99
C MET A 224 17.02 8.48 -5.40
N SER A 225 17.07 9.56 -4.63
CA SER A 225 16.41 10.84 -4.95
C SER A 225 17.05 11.50 -6.18
N VAL A 226 18.37 11.46 -6.30
CA VAL A 226 19.11 11.96 -7.47
C VAL A 226 18.75 11.17 -8.73
N LEU A 227 18.66 9.83 -8.65
CA LEU A 227 18.19 9.01 -9.77
C LEU A 227 16.76 9.36 -10.18
N LEU A 228 15.87 9.53 -9.21
CA LEU A 228 14.48 9.90 -9.48
C LEU A 228 14.41 11.28 -10.16
N TYR A 229 15.18 12.25 -9.69
CA TYR A 229 15.28 13.57 -10.33
C TYR A 229 15.84 13.48 -11.76
N PHE A 230 16.91 12.70 -11.96
CA PHE A 230 17.53 12.52 -13.27
C PHE A 230 16.58 11.86 -14.28
N THR A 231 15.86 10.81 -13.88
CA THR A 231 14.87 10.15 -14.74
C THR A 231 13.74 11.10 -15.18
N ILE A 232 13.26 11.96 -14.26
CA ILE A 232 12.26 12.98 -14.58
C ILE A 232 12.84 14.06 -15.52
N ARG A 233 14.07 14.52 -15.28
CA ARG A 233 14.74 15.52 -16.13
C ARG A 233 15.00 15.00 -17.54
N LEU A 234 15.46 13.77 -17.68
CA LEU A 234 15.64 13.12 -18.97
C LEU A 234 14.33 13.05 -19.75
N ARG A 235 13.23 12.72 -19.06
CA ARG A 235 11.89 12.74 -19.64
C ARG A 235 11.52 14.12 -20.18
N LEU A 236 11.73 15.18 -19.40
CA LEU A 236 11.44 16.56 -19.83
C LEU A 236 12.28 17.00 -21.03
N LYS A 237 13.55 16.58 -21.10
CA LYS A 237 14.48 16.99 -22.16
C LYS A 237 14.27 16.22 -23.47
N HIS A 238 14.06 14.90 -23.40
CA HIS A 238 14.10 14.01 -24.56
C HIS A 238 12.74 13.47 -25.01
N LYS A 239 11.62 13.88 -24.39
CA LYS A 239 10.26 13.39 -24.70
C LYS A 239 10.19 11.85 -24.80
N ILE A 240 10.90 11.15 -23.91
CA ILE A 240 10.99 9.68 -23.86
C ILE A 240 9.59 9.07 -23.68
N THR A 241 9.42 7.83 -24.19
CA THR A 241 8.26 6.96 -23.98
C THR A 241 7.78 6.99 -22.52
N SER A 242 6.56 7.45 -22.35
CA SER A 242 6.06 7.89 -21.05
C SER A 242 5.83 6.72 -20.07
N TYR A 243 5.43 5.54 -20.56
CA TYR A 243 5.29 4.33 -19.75
C TYR A 243 6.61 3.85 -19.12
N GLN A 244 7.72 3.84 -19.87
CA GLN A 244 9.00 3.33 -19.39
C GLN A 244 9.57 4.22 -18.27
N THR A 245 9.41 5.54 -18.39
CA THR A 245 9.83 6.48 -17.33
C THR A 245 9.06 6.26 -16.02
N ALA A 246 7.74 6.08 -16.11
CA ALA A 246 6.90 5.75 -14.96
C ALA A 246 7.27 4.37 -14.36
N TYR A 247 7.63 3.40 -15.21
CA TYR A 247 8.06 2.07 -14.77
C TYR A 247 9.38 2.13 -13.97
N ILE A 248 10.36 2.91 -14.43
CA ILE A 248 11.63 3.11 -13.70
C ILE A 248 11.37 3.76 -12.35
N ILE A 249 10.51 4.79 -12.28
CA ILE A 249 10.12 5.42 -11.01
C ILE A 249 9.46 4.40 -10.07
N HIS A 250 8.60 3.54 -10.59
CA HIS A 250 7.98 2.45 -9.81
C HIS A 250 9.04 1.47 -9.25
N LYS A 251 10.09 1.11 -10.01
CA LYS A 251 11.18 0.25 -9.51
C LYS A 251 12.06 0.89 -8.46
N ILE A 252 12.36 2.19 -8.64
CA ILE A 252 13.06 3.00 -7.64
C ILE A 252 12.23 3.05 -6.35
N LEU A 253 10.92 3.27 -6.46
CA LEU A 253 9.99 3.24 -5.32
C LEU A 253 10.01 1.89 -4.61
N ILE A 254 9.95 0.76 -5.32
CA ILE A 254 10.03 -0.59 -4.72
C ILE A 254 11.33 -0.75 -3.92
N CYS A 255 12.46 -0.27 -4.43
CA CYS A 255 13.72 -0.34 -3.70
C CYS A 255 13.68 0.47 -2.40
N ILE A 256 13.07 1.67 -2.41
CA ILE A 256 12.83 2.46 -1.18
C ILE A 256 11.92 1.69 -0.22
N LEU A 257 10.83 1.09 -0.72
CA LEU A 257 9.91 0.31 0.10
C LEU A 257 10.59 -0.92 0.72
N TYR A 258 11.50 -1.61 0.01
CA TYR A 258 12.27 -2.71 0.58
C TYR A 258 13.13 -2.26 1.77
N THR A 259 13.79 -1.10 1.65
CA THR A 259 14.58 -0.57 2.77
C THR A 259 13.71 -0.20 3.98
N GLN A 260 12.50 0.33 3.75
CA GLN A 260 11.60 0.80 4.80
C GLN A 260 10.66 -0.27 5.38
N SER A 261 10.51 -1.41 4.71
CA SER A 261 9.69 -2.53 5.19
C SER A 261 10.47 -3.43 6.16
N ARG A 262 9.75 -4.14 7.03
CA ARG A 262 10.33 -5.26 7.81
C ARG A 262 10.88 -6.33 6.87
N VAL A 263 11.96 -6.98 7.30
CA VAL A 263 12.67 -8.03 6.53
C VAL A 263 11.74 -9.15 6.10
N GLU A 264 10.92 -9.61 7.03
CA GLU A 264 9.91 -10.66 6.85
C GLU A 264 8.90 -10.33 5.74
N ASN A 265 8.67 -9.04 5.49
CA ASN A 265 7.67 -8.53 4.58
C ASN A 265 8.24 -8.18 3.19
N ILE A 266 9.57 -8.14 3.03
CA ILE A 266 10.20 -7.87 1.73
C ILE A 266 9.79 -8.92 0.67
N PRO A 267 9.80 -10.24 0.96
CA PRO A 267 9.34 -11.22 -0.03
C PRO A 267 7.86 -11.08 -0.37
N LEU A 268 7.02 -10.60 0.56
CA LEU A 268 5.61 -10.34 0.29
C LEU A 268 5.44 -9.20 -0.74
N LEU A 269 6.23 -8.14 -0.66
CA LEU A 269 6.24 -7.07 -1.67
C LEU A 269 6.60 -7.60 -3.06
N LEU A 270 7.54 -8.55 -3.15
CA LEU A 270 7.82 -9.26 -4.40
C LEU A 270 6.59 -10.03 -4.91
N THR A 271 5.82 -10.71 -4.04
CA THR A 271 4.60 -11.40 -4.48
C THR A 271 3.55 -10.43 -5.05
N PHE A 272 3.43 -9.21 -4.50
CA PHE A 272 2.57 -8.18 -5.06
C PHE A 272 3.06 -7.69 -6.43
N GLU A 273 4.38 -7.61 -6.61
CA GLU A 273 4.97 -7.28 -7.91
C GLU A 273 4.68 -8.36 -8.96
N LEU A 274 4.81 -9.64 -8.59
CA LEU A 274 4.43 -10.77 -9.45
C LEU A 274 2.94 -10.69 -9.83
N LEU A 275 2.07 -10.37 -8.87
CA LEU A 275 0.64 -10.17 -9.10
C LEU A 275 0.38 -8.99 -10.05
N PHE A 276 1.09 -7.88 -9.87
CA PHE A 276 0.99 -6.72 -10.76
C PHE A 276 1.34 -7.11 -12.21
N MET A 277 2.42 -7.85 -12.45
CA MET A 277 2.78 -8.27 -13.81
C MET A 277 1.72 -9.14 -14.49
N LEU A 278 0.97 -9.94 -13.72
CA LEU A 278 -0.15 -10.73 -14.23
C LEU A 278 -1.33 -9.82 -14.59
N LEU A 279 -1.68 -8.87 -13.72
CA LEU A 279 -2.79 -7.93 -13.90
C LEU A 279 -2.54 -6.94 -15.04
N ASP A 280 -1.31 -6.46 -15.19
CA ASP A 280 -0.89 -5.50 -16.22
C ASP A 280 -1.01 -6.06 -17.65
N LYS A 281 -1.03 -7.39 -17.80
CA LYS A 281 -1.32 -8.07 -19.08
C LYS A 281 -2.81 -8.12 -19.44
N LEU A 282 -3.71 -7.94 -18.46
CA LEU A 282 -5.15 -8.12 -18.67
C LEU A 282 -5.82 -6.93 -19.37
N ASN A 283 -5.11 -5.82 -19.64
CA ASN A 283 -5.67 -4.62 -20.29
C ASN A 283 -7.02 -4.24 -19.66
N LEU A 284 -7.02 -4.06 -18.34
CA LEU A 284 -8.19 -3.77 -17.55
C LEU A 284 -8.82 -2.42 -17.92
N SER A 285 -10.13 -2.32 -17.73
CA SER A 285 -10.83 -1.05 -17.85
C SER A 285 -10.50 -0.09 -16.69
N VAL A 286 -10.85 1.19 -16.82
CA VAL A 286 -10.57 2.17 -15.75
C VAL A 286 -11.27 1.81 -14.45
N ILE A 287 -12.53 1.36 -14.52
CA ILE A 287 -13.29 0.94 -13.33
C ILE A 287 -12.67 -0.32 -12.74
N GLU A 288 -12.27 -1.28 -13.58
CA GLU A 288 -11.60 -2.49 -13.11
C GLU A 288 -10.28 -2.18 -12.41
N VAL A 289 -9.46 -1.27 -12.96
CA VAL A 289 -8.24 -0.79 -12.32
C VAL A 289 -8.54 -0.10 -10.99
N THR A 290 -9.62 0.70 -10.89
CA THR A 290 -10.01 1.30 -9.60
C THR A 290 -10.40 0.25 -8.56
N ILE A 291 -11.20 -0.74 -8.94
CA ILE A 291 -11.62 -1.81 -8.04
C ILE A 291 -10.40 -2.61 -7.60
N THR A 292 -9.52 -3.04 -8.54
CA THR A 292 -8.28 -3.75 -8.17
C THR A 292 -7.42 -2.91 -7.25
N ASN A 293 -7.30 -1.60 -7.48
CA ASN A 293 -6.47 -0.71 -6.68
C ASN A 293 -6.99 -0.61 -5.23
N ILE A 294 -8.28 -0.32 -5.03
CA ILE A 294 -8.88 -0.23 -3.68
C ILE A 294 -8.70 -1.54 -2.92
N LEU A 295 -9.07 -2.64 -3.58
CA LEU A 295 -9.01 -3.97 -3.03
C LEU A 295 -7.58 -4.36 -2.62
N LEU A 296 -6.61 -4.14 -3.50
CA LEU A 296 -5.22 -4.53 -3.24
C LEU A 296 -4.49 -3.57 -2.30
N GLN A 297 -4.86 -2.29 -2.25
CA GLN A 297 -4.38 -1.37 -1.21
C GLN A 297 -4.77 -1.87 0.17
N HIS A 298 -6.05 -2.16 0.40
CA HIS A 298 -6.48 -2.62 1.72
C HIS A 298 -5.94 -4.01 2.05
N THR A 299 -5.93 -4.98 1.13
CA THR A 299 -5.37 -6.30 1.45
C THR A 299 -3.89 -6.28 1.71
N SER A 300 -3.12 -5.49 0.97
CA SER A 300 -1.69 -5.39 1.22
C SER A 300 -1.38 -4.72 2.55
N PHE A 301 -2.18 -3.75 3.00
CA PHE A 301 -2.07 -3.17 4.34
C PHE A 301 -2.24 -4.23 5.44
N PHE A 302 -3.31 -5.04 5.37
CA PHE A 302 -3.54 -6.09 6.37
C PHE A 302 -2.53 -7.25 6.25
N ALA A 303 -2.15 -7.64 5.03
CA ALA A 303 -1.19 -8.72 4.80
C ALA A 303 0.23 -8.39 5.27
N LEU A 304 0.60 -7.10 5.32
CA LEU A 304 1.86 -6.64 5.89
C LEU A 304 1.86 -6.56 7.43
N GLY A 305 0.75 -6.91 8.08
CA GLY A 305 0.63 -6.93 9.54
C GLY A 305 -0.14 -5.74 10.13
N GLY A 306 -0.66 -4.83 9.29
CA GLY A 306 -1.50 -3.72 9.74
C GLY A 306 -2.85 -4.20 10.28
N SER A 307 -3.39 -3.51 11.29
CA SER A 307 -4.75 -3.75 11.81
C SER A 307 -5.39 -2.43 12.22
N ASN A 308 -6.68 -2.42 12.57
CA ASN A 308 -7.34 -1.20 13.06
C ASN A 308 -6.98 -0.84 14.51
N ALA A 309 -6.01 -1.50 15.14
CA ALA A 309 -5.53 -1.18 16.49
C ALA A 309 -4.34 -0.21 16.46
N ILE A 310 -4.25 0.70 17.43
CA ILE A 310 -3.10 1.63 17.52
C ILE A 310 -1.79 0.87 17.78
N SER A 311 -1.86 -0.25 18.49
CA SER A 311 -0.71 -1.10 18.79
C SER A 311 -0.11 -1.83 17.59
N SER A 312 -0.78 -1.85 16.44
CA SER A 312 -0.22 -2.44 15.21
C SER A 312 0.65 -1.48 14.40
N ILE A 313 0.70 -0.20 14.76
CA ILE A 313 1.58 0.78 14.11
C ILE A 313 3.02 0.40 14.42
N ASP A 314 3.76 0.00 13.40
CA ASP A 314 5.14 -0.40 13.52
C ASP A 314 6.08 0.81 13.47
N LEU A 315 6.91 0.93 14.51
CA LEU A 315 7.93 1.97 14.64
C LEU A 315 9.35 1.47 14.31
N SER A 316 9.54 0.17 14.01
CA SER A 316 10.88 -0.43 13.83
C SER A 316 11.73 0.30 12.79
N ASN A 317 11.14 0.63 11.64
CA ASN A 317 11.82 1.32 10.54
C ASN A 317 11.61 2.84 10.53
N ALA A 318 10.96 3.41 11.56
CA ALA A 318 10.58 4.82 11.62
C ALA A 318 11.75 5.78 11.85
N TYR A 319 12.86 5.26 12.39
CA TYR A 319 14.05 6.02 12.77
C TYR A 319 15.22 5.85 11.80
N ASN A 320 15.01 5.13 10.69
CA ASN A 320 16.02 4.90 9.67
C ASN A 320 16.59 6.23 9.15
N GLY A 321 17.85 6.53 9.51
CA GLY A 321 18.56 7.73 9.06
C GLY A 321 18.33 8.99 9.89
N VAL A 322 17.69 8.87 11.07
CA VAL A 322 17.34 9.99 11.96
C VAL A 322 18.24 9.97 13.20
N ASP A 323 19.06 11.00 13.40
CA ASP A 323 19.91 11.13 14.60
C ASP A 323 19.15 11.77 15.77
N ASN A 324 18.37 12.82 15.48
CA ASN A 324 17.61 13.59 16.47
C ASN A 324 16.11 13.43 16.21
N PHE A 325 15.33 13.24 17.28
CA PHE A 325 13.89 13.07 17.17
C PHE A 325 13.24 14.27 16.46
N ASN A 326 12.63 13.99 15.31
CA ASN A 326 11.83 14.94 14.56
C ASN A 326 10.48 14.29 14.23
N VAL A 327 9.42 14.81 14.85
CA VAL A 327 8.05 14.29 14.74
C VAL A 327 7.60 14.14 13.28
N ILE A 328 7.97 15.09 12.41
CA ILE A 328 7.54 15.10 11.01
C ILE A 328 8.26 13.99 10.24
N VAL A 329 9.58 13.89 10.37
CA VAL A 329 10.38 12.88 9.64
C VAL A 329 10.00 11.48 10.10
N VAL A 330 9.93 11.26 11.42
CA VAL A 330 9.50 9.99 11.99
C VAL A 330 8.07 9.66 11.55
N GLY A 331 7.15 10.63 11.57
CA GLY A 331 5.77 10.46 11.10
C GLY A 331 5.63 10.08 9.62
N VAL A 332 6.50 10.61 8.76
CA VAL A 332 6.53 10.24 7.34
C VAL A 332 7.11 8.84 7.15
N LEU A 333 8.19 8.50 7.86
CA LEU A 333 8.80 7.18 7.79
C LEU A 333 7.89 6.08 8.35
N THR A 334 7.19 6.34 9.46
CA THR A 334 6.16 5.42 9.97
C THR A 334 5.03 5.21 8.97
N PHE A 335 4.58 6.28 8.31
CA PHE A 335 3.55 6.14 7.27
C PHE A 335 4.06 5.29 6.11
N ILE A 336 5.25 5.57 5.58
CA ILE A 336 5.82 4.82 4.45
C ILE A 336 6.05 3.34 4.81
N SER A 337 6.53 3.04 6.01
CA SER A 337 6.78 1.66 6.45
C SER A 337 5.49 0.85 6.59
N ASN A 338 4.45 1.43 7.21
CA ASN A 338 3.18 0.75 7.46
C ASN A 338 2.26 0.71 6.21
N TRP A 339 2.34 1.71 5.32
CA TRP A 339 1.57 1.78 4.07
C TRP A 339 2.36 1.33 2.83
N ALA A 340 3.46 0.60 3.00
CA ALA A 340 4.30 0.16 1.88
C ALA A 340 3.52 -0.57 0.77
N GLY A 341 2.64 -1.50 1.15
CA GLY A 341 1.76 -2.22 0.22
C GLY A 341 0.80 -1.29 -0.53
N PRO A 342 -0.01 -0.48 0.18
CA PRO A 342 -0.87 0.53 -0.44
C PRO A 342 -0.13 1.46 -1.41
N ILE A 343 1.06 1.95 -1.02
CA ILE A 343 1.91 2.83 -1.85
C ILE A 343 2.34 2.11 -3.12
N LEU A 344 2.77 0.84 -3.03
CA LEU A 344 3.10 0.01 -4.19
C LEU A 344 1.90 -0.09 -5.16
N TRP A 345 0.69 -0.37 -4.66
CA TRP A 345 -0.49 -0.49 -5.51
C TRP A 345 -0.94 0.83 -6.15
N THR A 346 -0.70 1.97 -5.51
CA THR A 346 -0.91 3.28 -6.16
C THR A 346 -0.02 3.45 -7.39
N SER A 347 1.24 3.06 -7.31
CA SER A 347 2.17 3.17 -8.43
C SER A 347 1.87 2.14 -9.53
N ALA A 348 1.56 0.88 -9.15
CA ALA A 348 1.19 -0.19 -10.05
C ALA A 348 -0.10 0.12 -10.84
N SER A 349 -1.14 0.61 -10.16
CA SER A 349 -2.41 0.98 -10.82
C SER A 349 -2.23 2.12 -11.82
N ASN A 350 -1.40 3.12 -11.52
CA ASN A 350 -1.07 4.16 -12.49
C ASN A 350 -0.38 3.61 -13.74
N LEU A 351 0.55 2.65 -13.61
CA LEU A 351 1.15 1.97 -14.77
C LEU A 351 0.09 1.28 -15.64
N MET A 352 -0.90 0.61 -15.01
CA MET A 352 -2.00 -0.01 -15.74
C MET A 352 -2.87 1.04 -16.44
N LEU A 353 -3.16 2.18 -15.80
CA LEU A 353 -3.92 3.28 -16.41
C LEU A 353 -3.21 3.87 -17.63
N LEU A 354 -1.87 3.90 -17.63
CA LEU A 354 -1.08 4.44 -18.74
C LEU A 354 -1.15 3.57 -20.01
N ARG A 355 -1.47 2.28 -19.89
CA ARG A 355 -1.65 1.39 -21.03
C ARG A 355 -3.02 1.52 -21.70
N ILE A 356 -3.98 2.15 -21.04
CA ILE A 356 -5.33 2.32 -21.59
C ILE A 356 -5.27 3.35 -22.74
N PRO A 357 -5.70 2.99 -23.98
CA PRO A 357 -5.59 3.87 -25.14
C PRO A 357 -6.44 5.13 -24.97
N ARG A 358 -5.81 6.30 -25.14
CA ARG A 358 -6.43 7.62 -24.90
C ARG A 358 -7.49 8.04 -25.91
N ILE A 359 -7.51 7.43 -27.08
CA ILE A 359 -8.42 7.76 -28.20
C ILE A 359 -9.91 7.74 -27.76
N ARG A 360 -10.26 7.02 -26.68
CA ARG A 360 -11.65 6.87 -26.21
C ARG A 360 -12.07 7.68 -24.96
N LYS A 361 -11.14 8.25 -24.17
CA LYS A 361 -11.47 8.88 -22.87
C LYS A 361 -10.56 10.08 -22.57
N ARG A 362 -11.13 11.30 -22.57
CA ARG A 362 -10.40 12.57 -22.36
C ARG A 362 -9.84 12.75 -20.92
N ASN A 363 -10.39 12.03 -19.93
CA ASN A 363 -10.10 12.22 -18.50
C ASN A 363 -9.94 10.89 -17.71
N ILE A 364 -9.05 9.99 -18.14
CA ILE A 364 -8.87 8.65 -17.53
C ILE A 364 -8.49 8.73 -16.04
N PHE A 365 -7.48 9.52 -15.70
CA PHE A 365 -7.02 9.66 -14.31
C PHE A 365 -8.07 10.30 -13.41
N LEU A 366 -8.75 11.35 -13.88
CA LEU A 366 -9.82 11.98 -13.11
C LEU A 366 -10.97 11.01 -12.84
N SER A 367 -11.33 10.13 -13.79
CA SER A 367 -12.34 9.10 -13.52
C SER A 367 -11.89 8.08 -12.48
N HIS A 368 -10.60 7.72 -12.47
CA HIS A 368 -10.02 6.83 -11.47
C HIS A 368 -10.07 7.48 -10.08
N VAL A 369 -9.64 8.74 -9.98
CA VAL A 369 -9.67 9.54 -8.77
C VAL A 369 -11.10 9.74 -8.26
N ALA A 370 -12.07 10.06 -9.14
CA ALA A 370 -13.45 10.23 -8.74
C ALA A 370 -14.00 8.97 -8.05
N LEU A 371 -13.74 7.78 -8.60
CA LEU A 371 -14.15 6.52 -7.98
C LEU A 371 -13.42 6.26 -6.65
N LEU A 372 -12.12 6.56 -6.56
CA LEU A 372 -11.41 6.50 -5.27
C LEU A 372 -12.02 7.45 -4.23
N THR A 373 -12.39 8.68 -4.63
CA THR A 373 -13.02 9.66 -3.73
C THR A 373 -14.42 9.20 -3.28
N VAL A 374 -15.20 8.55 -4.16
CA VAL A 374 -16.50 7.96 -3.79
C VAL A 374 -16.31 6.90 -2.72
N PHE A 375 -15.38 5.96 -2.93
CA PHE A 375 -15.10 4.92 -1.94
C PHE A 375 -14.66 5.50 -0.59
N LEU A 376 -13.72 6.46 -0.61
CA LEU A 376 -13.21 7.07 0.61
C LEU A 376 -14.28 7.86 1.37
N THR A 377 -15.00 8.76 0.69
CA THR A 377 -16.04 9.58 1.32
C THR A 377 -17.17 8.72 1.86
N CYS A 378 -17.51 7.63 1.17
CA CYS A 378 -18.49 6.65 1.63
C CYS A 378 -18.01 5.95 2.90
N SER A 379 -16.81 5.36 2.88
CA SER A 379 -16.19 4.72 4.04
C SER A 379 -16.08 5.67 5.24
N LEU A 380 -15.64 6.92 5.02
CA LEU A 380 -15.59 7.96 6.06
C LEU A 380 -16.98 8.29 6.62
N SER A 381 -18.00 8.46 5.76
CA SER A 381 -19.35 8.76 6.22
C SER A 381 -19.92 7.62 7.07
N PHE A 382 -19.76 6.37 6.64
CA PHE A 382 -20.21 5.19 7.37
C PHE A 382 -19.47 5.02 8.70
N THR A 383 -18.15 5.19 8.73
CA THR A 383 -17.36 5.11 9.98
C THR A 383 -17.76 6.19 10.98
N MET A 384 -17.95 7.45 10.54
CA MET A 384 -18.41 8.54 11.40
C MET A 384 -19.82 8.30 11.92
N VAL A 385 -20.75 7.87 11.05
CA VAL A 385 -22.13 7.56 11.43
C VAL A 385 -22.17 6.38 12.42
N ALA A 386 -21.38 5.34 12.20
CA ALA A 386 -21.22 4.23 13.13
C ALA A 386 -20.69 4.71 14.50
N CYS A 387 -19.71 5.62 14.53
CA CYS A 387 -19.23 6.22 15.78
C CYS A 387 -20.31 7.01 16.53
N ILE A 388 -21.23 7.69 15.83
CA ILE A 388 -22.37 8.39 16.47
C ILE A 388 -23.36 7.38 17.07
N LEU A 389 -23.76 6.40 16.28
CA LEU A 389 -24.84 5.47 16.64
C LEU A 389 -24.39 4.49 17.71
N LEU A 390 -23.14 4.04 17.64
CA LEU A 390 -22.57 3.08 18.58
C LEU A 390 -21.82 3.76 19.73
N ARG A 391 -22.01 5.07 19.98
CA ARG A 391 -21.26 5.82 21.00
C ARG A 391 -21.32 5.26 22.43
N THR A 392 -22.38 4.52 22.77
CA THR A 392 -22.55 3.88 24.08
C THR A 392 -22.13 2.41 24.09
N HIS A 393 -21.59 1.91 22.97
CA HIS A 393 -21.13 0.54 22.85
C HIS A 393 -19.84 0.34 23.68
N LEU A 394 -19.66 -0.85 24.23
CA LEU A 394 -18.53 -1.17 25.13
C LEU A 394 -17.16 -0.95 24.48
N PHE A 395 -17.05 -1.22 23.17
CA PHE A 395 -15.81 -1.15 22.40
C PHE A 395 -15.57 0.17 21.65
N VAL A 396 -16.18 1.28 22.07
CA VAL A 396 -15.99 2.55 21.34
C VAL A 396 -14.56 3.07 21.39
N TRP A 397 -13.93 2.98 22.55
CA TRP A 397 -12.55 3.47 22.72
C TRP A 397 -11.51 2.52 22.16
N THR A 398 -11.77 1.22 22.17
CA THR A 398 -10.79 0.19 21.75
C THR A 398 -10.89 -0.18 20.27
N VAL A 399 -12.06 -0.01 19.64
CA VAL A 399 -12.30 -0.43 18.25
C VAL A 399 -12.66 0.76 17.36
N PHE A 400 -13.73 1.49 17.70
CA PHE A 400 -14.24 2.55 16.83
C PHE A 400 -13.35 3.79 16.77
N SER A 401 -12.78 4.22 17.91
CA SER A 401 -11.86 5.37 17.96
C SER A 401 -10.56 5.12 17.18
N PRO A 402 -9.84 3.99 17.38
CA PRO A 402 -8.72 3.60 16.52
C PRO A 402 -9.10 3.53 15.04
N LYS A 403 -10.23 2.90 14.70
CA LYS A 403 -10.71 2.86 13.30
C LYS A 403 -10.91 4.24 12.71
N PHE A 404 -11.46 5.18 13.49
CA PHE A 404 -11.63 6.56 13.06
C PHE A 404 -10.28 7.25 12.80
N LEU A 405 -9.27 7.03 13.65
CA LEU A 405 -7.90 7.53 13.41
C LEU A 405 -7.27 6.90 12.15
N TYR A 406 -7.44 5.59 11.93
CA TYR A 406 -7.00 4.97 10.69
C TYR A 406 -7.72 5.54 9.47
N SER A 407 -9.01 5.90 9.58
CA SER A 407 -9.75 6.56 8.49
C SER A 407 -9.16 7.93 8.14
N LEU A 408 -8.59 8.63 9.11
CA LEU A 408 -7.82 9.86 8.89
C LEU A 408 -6.53 9.57 8.13
N ALA A 409 -5.77 8.54 8.51
CA ALA A 409 -4.56 8.12 7.79
C ALA A 409 -4.86 7.67 6.33
N TRP A 410 -5.97 6.93 6.12
CA TRP A 410 -6.44 6.53 4.80
C TRP A 410 -6.89 7.71 3.93
N SER A 411 -7.48 8.75 4.55
CA SER A 411 -7.96 9.92 3.82
C SER A 411 -6.87 10.95 3.54
N LEU A 412 -6.17 11.43 4.56
CA LEU A 412 -5.16 12.46 4.41
C LEU A 412 -3.86 11.88 3.83
N GLY A 413 -3.35 10.81 4.43
CA GLY A 413 -2.10 10.17 3.99
C GLY A 413 -2.31 9.45 2.66
N GLN A 414 -3.07 8.36 2.67
CA GLN A 414 -3.16 7.48 1.50
C GLN A 414 -3.91 8.11 0.33
N HIS A 415 -5.04 8.79 0.56
CA HIS A 415 -5.79 9.35 -0.55
C HIS A 415 -5.23 10.68 -1.05
N LEU A 416 -5.10 11.71 -0.20
CA LEU A 416 -4.60 13.02 -0.66
C LEU A 416 -3.11 12.97 -1.04
N CYS A 417 -2.23 12.48 -0.17
CA CYS A 417 -0.79 12.49 -0.47
C CYS A 417 -0.41 11.40 -1.51
N VAL A 418 -0.87 10.16 -1.32
CA VAL A 418 -0.40 9.06 -2.19
C VAL A 418 -1.23 8.93 -3.47
N ASN A 419 -2.56 8.78 -3.39
CA ASN A 419 -3.38 8.56 -4.59
C ASN A 419 -3.47 9.82 -5.49
N LEU A 420 -3.68 11.01 -4.91
CA LEU A 420 -3.81 12.26 -5.70
C LEU A 420 -2.45 12.85 -6.08
N VAL A 421 -1.61 13.20 -5.10
CA VAL A 421 -0.35 13.91 -5.38
C VAL A 421 0.66 12.98 -6.03
N PHE A 422 1.09 11.91 -5.35
CA PHE A 422 2.08 10.99 -5.91
C PHE A 422 1.55 10.26 -7.15
N GLY A 423 0.33 9.73 -7.10
CA GLY A 423 -0.31 9.06 -8.22
C GLY A 423 -0.53 9.98 -9.42
N GLY A 424 -0.97 11.23 -9.18
CA GLY A 424 -1.14 12.24 -10.23
C GLY A 424 0.18 12.67 -10.86
N LEU A 425 1.24 12.84 -10.07
CA LEU A 425 2.59 13.11 -10.58
C LEU A 425 3.10 11.95 -11.43
N LEU A 426 2.94 10.71 -10.97
CA LEU A 426 3.37 9.53 -11.71
C LEU A 426 2.58 9.36 -13.01
N TYR A 427 1.26 9.53 -12.96
CA TYR A 427 0.41 9.52 -14.14
C TYR A 427 0.80 10.63 -15.11
N TRP A 428 1.02 11.86 -14.61
CA TRP A 428 1.47 12.99 -15.42
C TRP A 428 2.82 12.71 -16.07
N VAL A 429 3.79 12.16 -15.34
CA VAL A 429 5.09 11.70 -15.88
C VAL A 429 4.89 10.68 -16.99
N GLY A 430 3.97 9.74 -16.75
CA GLY A 430 3.58 8.71 -17.68
C GLY A 430 2.69 9.17 -18.82
N THR A 431 2.26 10.44 -18.87
CA THR A 431 1.39 10.93 -19.93
C THR A 431 2.12 11.56 -21.09
N TYR A 432 1.88 11.04 -22.31
CA TYR A 432 2.23 11.65 -23.59
C TYR A 432 1.53 13.00 -23.79
N ASN A 433 2.27 14.02 -24.23
CA ASN A 433 1.72 15.15 -24.99
C ASN A 433 2.10 14.95 -26.45
#